data_AF-A0A512CI00-F1
#
_entry.id   AF-A0A512CI00-F1
#
_cell.length_a   1.000
_cell.length_b   1.000
_cell.length_c   1.000
_cell.angle_alpha   90.00
_cell.angle_beta   90.00
_cell.angle_gamma   90.00
#
_symmetry.space_group_name_H-M   'P 1'
#
loop_
_entity.id
_entity.type
_entity.pdbx_description
1 polymer ?
#
loop_
_entity_poly.entity_id
_entity_poly.type
_entity_poly.pdbx_seq_one_letter_code
_entity_poly.pdbx_strand_id
1 'polypeptide(L)'
;MNKLNFEIRKDLVNDNFTIFSTQIIIDGRNLIDSLKDYELRFVEKGSENIAGAYDGLDPKVLFANLTNSEDEENSKEDKSDILDCDCGSRGCWTFMIKVIEKQDTVIWTGFEQIHLGKNSANFWDYSDFKDFEFNKKEYFKKLNELLTTHNNV
;
A
#
# COMPACT_ATOMS: atom_id res chain seq x y z
N MET A 1 -10.78 13.21 -9.76
CA MET A 1 -9.73 12.78 -8.84
C MET A 1 -10.29 11.67 -7.98
N ASN A 2 -9.49 10.65 -7.72
CA ASN A 2 -9.84 9.53 -6.87
C ASN A 2 -10.04 10.00 -5.42
N LYS A 3 -10.90 9.31 -4.68
CA LYS A 3 -11.14 9.54 -3.25
C LYS A 3 -10.38 8.52 -2.44
N LEU A 4 -9.48 8.99 -1.57
CA LEU A 4 -8.72 8.15 -0.65
C LEU A 4 -9.43 8.07 0.71
N ASN A 5 -9.51 6.87 1.28
CA ASN A 5 -9.90 6.66 2.66
C ASN A 5 -9.08 5.51 3.27
N PHE A 6 -9.04 5.47 4.60
CA PHE A 6 -8.34 4.43 5.34
C PHE A 6 -9.26 3.83 6.39
N GLU A 7 -9.13 2.53 6.61
CA GLU A 7 -9.74 1.82 7.72
C GLU A 7 -8.65 1.11 8.51
N ILE A 8 -8.69 1.21 9.84
CA ILE A 8 -7.71 0.56 10.70
C ILE A 8 -8.32 -0.75 11.21
N ARG A 9 -7.67 -1.87 10.91
CA ARG A 9 -7.96 -3.15 11.56
C ARG A 9 -7.07 -3.28 12.79
N LYS A 10 -7.66 -3.78 13.87
CA LYS A 10 -7.01 -3.99 15.17
C LYS A 10 -7.07 -5.48 15.50
N ASP A 11 -5.92 -6.12 15.56
CA ASP A 11 -5.79 -7.55 15.82
C ASP A 11 -5.09 -7.77 17.16
N LEU A 12 -5.80 -8.41 18.11
CA LEU A 12 -5.24 -8.81 19.41
C LEU A 12 -4.48 -10.12 19.23
N VAL A 13 -3.15 -10.05 19.29
CA VAL A 13 -2.28 -11.23 19.19
C VAL A 13 -2.20 -11.96 20.53
N ASN A 14 -2.13 -11.19 21.62
CA ASN A 14 -2.27 -11.65 22.99
C ASN A 14 -2.66 -10.47 23.89
N ASP A 15 -2.89 -10.74 25.18
CA ASP A 15 -3.38 -9.75 26.16
C ASP A 15 -2.54 -8.46 26.24
N ASN A 16 -1.27 -8.50 25.82
CA ASN A 16 -0.35 -7.37 25.89
C ASN A 16 0.15 -6.87 24.52
N PHE A 17 -0.30 -7.48 23.42
CA PHE A 17 0.19 -7.15 22.10
C PHE A 17 -0.94 -7.05 21.09
N THR A 18 -1.11 -5.84 20.55
CA THR A 18 -2.05 -5.51 19.49
C THR A 18 -1.26 -5.11 18.25
N ILE A 19 -1.67 -5.63 17.10
CA ILE A 19 -1.19 -5.19 15.80
C ILE A 19 -2.28 -4.35 15.15
N PHE A 20 -1.86 -3.29 14.46
CA PHE A 20 -2.72 -2.49 13.61
C PHE A 20 -2.32 -2.66 12.16
N SER A 21 -3.30 -2.74 11.27
CA SER A 21 -3.07 -2.72 9.83
C SER A 21 -4.03 -1.74 9.15
N THR A 22 -3.54 -1.08 8.11
CA THR A 22 -4.29 -0.05 7.40
C THR A 22 -4.83 -0.58 6.08
N GLN A 23 -6.15 -0.69 5.98
CA GLN A 23 -6.82 -0.95 4.71
C GLN A 23 -6.92 0.35 3.92
N ILE A 24 -6.37 0.33 2.70
CA ILE A 24 -6.37 1.48 1.79
C ILE A 24 -7.59 1.36 0.88
N ILE A 25 -8.49 2.34 0.95
CA ILE A 25 -9.72 2.38 0.17
C ILE A 25 -9.64 3.51 -0.86
N ILE A 26 -9.76 3.15 -2.15
CA ILE A 26 -9.75 4.12 -3.25
C ILE A 26 -11.07 4.02 -4.01
N ASP A 27 -11.77 5.15 -4.13
CA ASP A 27 -13.11 5.22 -4.74
C ASP A 27 -14.12 4.22 -4.15
N GLY A 28 -13.99 3.93 -2.85
CA GLY A 28 -14.87 3.01 -2.13
C GLY A 28 -14.51 1.52 -2.29
N ARG A 29 -13.40 1.20 -2.96
CA ARG A 29 -12.91 -0.17 -3.11
C ARG A 29 -11.59 -0.37 -2.37
N ASN A 30 -11.43 -1.51 -1.70
CA ASN A 30 -10.15 -1.89 -1.10
C ASN A 30 -9.09 -2.08 -2.19
N LEU A 31 -7.91 -1.50 -1.98
CA LEU A 31 -6.80 -1.60 -2.92
C LEU A 31 -6.35 -3.06 -3.10
N ILE A 32 -6.31 -3.87 -2.04
CA ILE A 32 -5.93 -5.29 -2.09
C ILE A 32 -6.90 -6.07 -2.98
N ASP A 33 -8.21 -5.79 -2.92
CA ASP A 33 -9.19 -6.42 -3.82
C ASP A 33 -8.97 -6.01 -5.29
N SER A 34 -8.57 -4.75 -5.51
CA SER A 34 -8.27 -4.25 -6.85
C SER A 34 -6.99 -4.87 -7.43
N LEU A 35 -5.98 -5.06 -6.58
CA LEU A 35 -4.73 -5.74 -6.92
C LEU A 35 -4.99 -7.21 -7.18
N LYS A 36 -5.76 -7.89 -6.34
CA LYS A 36 -6.14 -9.30 -6.53
C LYS A 36 -6.75 -9.53 -7.90
N ASP A 37 -7.79 -8.77 -8.25
CA ASP A 37 -8.42 -8.86 -9.58
C ASP A 37 -7.43 -8.66 -10.72
N TYR A 38 -6.49 -7.73 -10.55
CA TYR A 38 -5.48 -7.44 -11.54
C TYR A 38 -4.47 -8.58 -11.67
N GLU A 39 -3.93 -9.06 -10.54
CA GLU A 39 -2.85 -10.02 -10.42
C GLU A 39 -3.27 -11.45 -10.81
N LEU A 40 -4.55 -11.78 -10.71
CA LEU A 40 -5.09 -13.08 -11.17
C LEU A 40 -4.77 -13.39 -12.65
N ARG A 41 -4.39 -12.40 -13.46
CA ARG A 41 -3.94 -12.62 -14.84
C ARG A 41 -2.52 -13.20 -14.95
N PHE A 42 -1.69 -13.02 -13.92
CA PHE A 42 -0.30 -13.45 -13.92
C PHE A 42 -0.09 -14.78 -13.20
N VAL A 43 -1.02 -15.15 -12.32
CA VAL A 43 -0.89 -16.38 -11.52
C VAL A 43 -1.11 -17.61 -12.40
N GLU A 44 -0.27 -18.62 -12.19
CA GLU A 44 -0.51 -19.94 -12.76
C GLU A 44 -1.72 -20.59 -12.09
N LYS A 45 -2.42 -21.43 -12.86
CA LYS A 45 -3.56 -22.19 -12.35
C LYS A 45 -3.14 -23.05 -11.16
N GLY A 46 -3.87 -22.95 -10.05
CA GLY A 46 -3.57 -23.62 -8.78
C GLY A 46 -2.69 -22.82 -7.82
N SER A 47 -2.22 -21.64 -8.20
CA SER A 47 -1.47 -20.70 -7.34
C SER A 47 -2.24 -19.39 -7.09
N GLU A 48 -3.55 -19.37 -7.27
CA GLU A 48 -4.36 -18.14 -7.22
C GLU A 48 -4.33 -17.43 -5.86
N ASN A 49 -3.88 -18.11 -4.80
CA ASN A 49 -3.78 -17.58 -3.46
C ASN A 49 -2.68 -16.51 -3.29
N ILE A 50 -1.74 -16.38 -4.23
CA ILE A 50 -0.71 -15.33 -4.16
C ILE A 50 -1.20 -13.97 -4.67
N ALA A 51 -2.27 -13.94 -5.45
CA ALA A 51 -2.88 -12.69 -5.92
C ALA A 51 -3.59 -11.97 -4.78
N GLY A 52 -3.19 -10.74 -4.52
CA GLY A 52 -3.67 -9.94 -3.39
C GLY A 52 -3.27 -10.49 -2.03
N ALA A 53 -2.21 -11.32 -1.94
CA ALA A 53 -1.70 -11.86 -0.69
C ALA A 53 -0.93 -10.80 0.12
N TYR A 54 -1.57 -9.66 0.33
CA TYR A 54 -1.06 -8.54 1.08
C TYR A 54 -1.92 -8.31 2.32
N ASP A 55 -1.35 -7.54 3.24
CA ASP A 55 -2.03 -6.91 4.36
C ASP A 55 -1.60 -5.44 4.46
N GLY A 56 -2.39 -4.68 5.22
CA GLY A 56 -2.12 -3.28 5.49
C GLY A 56 -0.91 -3.07 6.39
N LEU A 57 -0.15 -2.01 6.13
CA LEU A 57 0.90 -1.56 7.04
C LEU A 57 0.31 -0.94 8.32
N ASP A 58 1.08 -0.93 9.40
CA ASP A 58 0.77 -0.13 10.59
C ASP A 58 0.50 1.34 10.21
N PRO A 59 -0.53 2.00 10.77
CA PRO A 59 -0.88 3.38 10.41
C PRO A 59 0.27 4.39 10.49
N LYS A 60 1.17 4.26 11.48
CA LYS A 60 2.32 5.17 11.62
C LYS A 60 3.37 4.90 10.56
N VAL A 61 3.60 3.62 10.24
CA VAL A 61 4.53 3.20 9.18
C VAL A 61 4.02 3.67 7.82
N LEU A 62 2.75 3.43 7.49
CA LEU A 62 2.15 3.87 6.24
C LEU A 62 2.22 5.40 6.10
N PHE A 63 1.87 6.13 7.16
CA PHE A 63 1.97 7.59 7.16
C PHE A 63 3.40 8.04 6.86
N ALA A 64 4.39 7.52 7.59
CA ALA A 64 5.79 7.88 7.39
C ALA A 64 6.25 7.59 5.96
N ASN A 65 5.92 6.43 5.40
CA ASN A 65 6.27 6.05 4.03
C ASN A 65 5.65 6.98 2.97
N LEU A 66 4.46 7.51 3.23
CA LEU A 66 3.72 8.38 2.31
C LEU A 66 3.99 9.88 2.51
N THR A 67 4.67 10.29 3.58
CA THR A 67 5.00 11.70 3.87
C THR A 67 6.49 12.02 3.91
N ASN A 68 7.36 11.05 4.23
CA ASN A 68 8.80 11.26 4.40
C ASN A 68 9.59 10.67 3.23
N SER A 69 9.47 11.26 2.03
CA SER A 69 10.33 10.91 0.89
C SER A 69 11.80 11.35 1.07
N GLU A 70 12.16 12.01 2.18
CA GLU A 70 13.49 12.61 2.43
C GLU A 70 14.31 11.94 3.55
N ASP A 71 13.79 10.96 4.30
CA ASP A 71 14.61 10.17 5.24
C ASP A 71 15.20 8.94 4.52
N GLU A 72 16.49 9.03 4.21
CA GLU A 72 17.33 8.23 3.30
C GLU A 72 17.42 6.70 3.51
N GLU A 73 16.60 6.05 4.34
CA GLU A 73 16.67 4.59 4.55
C GLU A 73 15.53 3.78 3.93
N ASN A 74 14.41 4.41 3.52
CA ASN A 74 13.23 3.67 3.03
C ASN A 74 13.09 3.63 1.50
N SER A 75 13.91 4.35 0.72
CA SER A 75 13.76 4.41 -0.74
C SER A 75 14.84 3.60 -1.46
N LYS A 76 14.62 2.28 -1.58
CA LYS A 76 15.14 1.63 -2.78
C LYS A 76 14.29 2.15 -3.95
N GLU A 77 14.91 2.88 -4.88
CA GLU A 77 14.34 3.26 -6.19
C GLU A 77 13.20 4.30 -6.21
N ASP A 78 13.19 5.31 -5.32
CA ASP A 78 12.17 6.39 -5.29
C ASP A 78 10.71 5.88 -5.11
N LYS A 79 10.53 4.77 -4.40
CA LYS A 79 9.21 4.21 -4.09
C LYS A 79 8.98 4.07 -2.59
N SER A 80 7.70 4.07 -2.23
CA SER A 80 7.19 3.93 -0.87
C SER A 80 6.44 2.61 -0.72
N ASP A 81 6.74 1.87 0.34
CA ASP A 81 5.99 0.67 0.74
C ASP A 81 4.59 1.09 1.21
N ILE A 82 3.54 0.46 0.67
CA ILE A 82 2.16 0.73 1.08
C ILE A 82 1.40 -0.51 1.61
N LEU A 83 1.89 -1.70 1.29
CA LEU A 83 1.38 -2.98 1.77
C LEU A 83 2.55 -3.94 2.00
N ASP A 84 2.37 -4.96 2.85
CA ASP A 84 3.31 -6.07 3.03
C ASP A 84 2.55 -7.37 3.32
N CYS A 85 3.23 -8.44 3.68
CA CYS A 85 2.63 -9.69 4.13
C CYS A 85 2.10 -9.57 5.58
N ASP A 86 1.07 -10.34 5.91
CA ASP A 86 0.55 -10.50 7.28
C ASP A 86 1.51 -11.25 8.21
N CYS A 87 2.58 -11.85 7.67
CA CYS A 87 3.57 -12.61 8.44
C CYS A 87 4.40 -11.76 9.42
N GLY A 88 4.26 -10.43 9.36
CA GLY A 88 4.94 -9.50 10.27
C GLY A 88 6.42 -9.26 9.96
N SER A 89 6.96 -9.86 8.90
CA SER A 89 8.34 -9.65 8.45
C SER A 89 8.37 -8.61 7.33
N ARG A 90 8.96 -7.43 7.62
CA ARG A 90 9.14 -6.37 6.61
C ARG A 90 9.93 -6.90 5.41
N GLY A 91 9.51 -6.57 4.20
CA GLY A 91 10.18 -7.03 2.97
C GLY A 91 9.79 -8.44 2.54
N CYS A 92 8.80 -9.06 3.21
CA CYS A 92 8.40 -10.42 2.88
C CYS A 92 7.55 -10.46 1.62
N TRP A 93 6.53 -9.62 1.50
CA TRP A 93 5.68 -9.53 0.32
C TRP A 93 5.28 -8.07 0.04
N THR A 94 6.27 -7.18 0.09
CA THR A 94 6.07 -5.73 0.01
C THR A 94 5.55 -5.30 -1.35
N PHE A 95 4.55 -4.42 -1.31
CA PHE A 95 4.01 -3.74 -2.47
C PHE A 95 4.31 -2.25 -2.39
N MET A 96 4.92 -1.72 -3.45
CA MET A 96 5.48 -0.38 -3.49
C MET A 96 4.80 0.47 -4.55
N ILE A 97 4.80 1.78 -4.34
CA ILE A 97 4.35 2.77 -5.30
C ILE A 97 5.36 3.91 -5.41
N LYS A 98 5.36 4.61 -6.54
CA LYS A 98 5.93 5.93 -6.66
C LYS A 98 4.87 6.97 -6.32
N VAL A 99 5.19 7.86 -5.38
CA VAL A 99 4.36 9.01 -5.01
C VAL A 99 4.90 10.24 -5.72
N ILE A 100 4.11 10.87 -6.59
CA ILE A 100 4.47 12.11 -7.28
C ILE A 100 3.59 13.23 -6.76
N GLU A 101 4.19 14.16 -6.04
CA GLU A 101 3.52 15.38 -5.62
C GLU A 101 3.65 16.49 -6.68
N LYS A 102 2.51 17.02 -7.09
CA LYS A 102 2.39 18.23 -7.91
C LYS A 102 1.80 19.37 -7.06
N GLN A 103 1.52 20.51 -7.69
CA GLN A 103 0.97 21.68 -7.00
C GLN A 103 -0.34 21.38 -6.25
N ASP A 104 -1.32 20.78 -6.94
CA ASP A 104 -2.66 20.51 -6.38
C ASP A 104 -3.05 19.01 -6.42
N THR A 105 -2.12 18.14 -6.82
CA THR A 105 -2.38 16.72 -7.06
C THR A 105 -1.28 15.86 -6.46
N VAL A 106 -1.65 14.70 -5.92
CA VAL A 106 -0.74 13.61 -5.58
C VAL A 106 -1.07 12.43 -6.49
N ILE A 107 -0.06 11.83 -7.11
CA ILE A 107 -0.23 10.70 -8.02
C ILE A 107 0.46 9.47 -7.44
N TRP A 108 -0.27 8.35 -7.39
CA TRP A 108 0.30 7.04 -7.13
C TRP A 108 0.44 6.30 -8.46
N THR A 109 1.67 5.90 -8.77
CA THR A 109 2.05 5.26 -10.03
C THR A 109 3.19 4.27 -9.79
N GLY A 110 3.67 3.61 -10.84
CA GLY A 110 4.88 2.77 -10.78
C GLY A 110 4.77 1.61 -9.80
N PHE A 111 3.57 1.03 -9.70
CA PHE A 111 3.25 -0.09 -8.83
C PHE A 111 4.21 -1.27 -9.06
N GLU A 112 4.65 -1.89 -7.98
CA GLU A 112 5.58 -3.02 -8.04
C GLU A 112 5.46 -3.92 -6.81
N GLN A 113 5.57 -5.22 -7.06
CA GLN A 113 5.79 -6.23 -6.02
C GLN A 113 7.28 -6.61 -6.04
N ILE A 114 7.97 -6.48 -4.90
CA ILE A 114 9.45 -6.51 -4.82
C ILE A 114 10.12 -7.82 -5.30
N HIS A 115 9.42 -8.95 -5.25
CA HIS A 115 9.91 -10.27 -5.67
C HIS A 115 9.53 -10.61 -7.11
N LEU A 116 8.60 -9.85 -7.68
CA LEU A 116 8.00 -10.06 -9.00
C LEU A 116 8.22 -8.85 -9.92
N GLY A 117 9.26 -8.06 -9.63
CA GLY A 117 9.69 -6.91 -10.44
C GLY A 117 10.37 -7.32 -11.75
N LYS A 118 10.80 -6.33 -12.55
CA LYS A 118 11.32 -6.51 -13.93
C LYS A 118 12.52 -7.46 -14.04
N ASN A 119 13.28 -7.62 -12.96
CA ASN A 119 14.45 -8.50 -12.90
C ASN A 119 14.11 -9.93 -12.43
N SER A 120 12.85 -10.20 -12.11
CA SER A 120 12.38 -11.52 -11.69
C SER A 120 12.06 -12.41 -12.89
N ALA A 121 12.23 -13.72 -12.73
CA ALA A 121 11.80 -14.70 -13.74
C ALA A 121 10.27 -14.73 -13.92
N ASN A 122 9.52 -14.30 -12.89
CA ASN A 122 8.07 -14.16 -12.91
C ASN A 122 7.68 -12.68 -12.74
N PHE A 123 8.00 -11.88 -13.75
CA PHE A 123 7.67 -10.46 -13.75
C PHE A 123 6.16 -10.22 -13.82
N TRP A 124 5.62 -9.45 -12.88
CA TRP A 124 4.24 -8.96 -12.89
C TRP A 124 4.23 -7.50 -13.34
N ASP A 125 3.66 -7.26 -14.53
CA ASP A 125 3.64 -5.93 -15.13
C ASP A 125 2.39 -5.14 -14.72
N TYR A 126 2.57 -4.13 -13.87
CA TYR A 126 1.50 -3.24 -13.43
C TYR A 126 1.34 -1.99 -14.30
N SER A 127 1.95 -1.91 -15.48
CA SER A 127 1.80 -0.74 -16.36
C SER A 127 0.36 -0.50 -16.83
N ASP A 128 -0.47 -1.56 -16.91
CA ASP A 128 -1.90 -1.47 -17.18
C ASP A 128 -2.75 -1.36 -15.90
N PHE A 129 -2.13 -1.40 -14.71
CA PHE A 129 -2.80 -1.09 -13.45
C PHE A 129 -2.85 0.44 -13.33
N LYS A 130 -4.05 1.00 -13.56
CA LYS A 130 -4.26 2.45 -13.63
C LYS A 130 -3.57 3.21 -12.50
N ASP A 131 -3.03 4.38 -12.83
CA ASP A 131 -2.59 5.35 -11.83
C ASP A 131 -3.78 5.90 -11.04
N PHE A 132 -3.50 6.35 -9.81
CA PHE A 132 -4.46 7.07 -8.99
C PHE A 132 -4.03 8.51 -8.79
N GLU A 133 -4.96 9.44 -8.99
CA GLU A 133 -4.72 10.87 -8.84
C GLU A 133 -5.65 11.46 -7.78
N PHE A 134 -5.06 12.04 -6.74
CA PHE A 134 -5.78 12.56 -5.58
C PHE A 134 -5.65 14.08 -5.50
N ASN A 135 -6.71 14.75 -5.02
CA ASN A 135 -6.58 16.14 -4.63
C ASN A 135 -5.58 16.26 -3.47
N LYS A 136 -4.54 17.09 -3.61
CA LYS A 136 -3.45 17.17 -2.63
C LYS A 136 -3.95 17.50 -1.22
N LYS A 137 -4.88 18.45 -1.08
CA LYS A 137 -5.40 18.85 0.24
C LYS A 137 -6.20 17.73 0.88
N GLU A 138 -7.04 17.04 0.11
CA GLU A 138 -7.83 15.91 0.62
C GLU A 138 -6.95 14.71 0.98
N TYR A 139 -5.91 14.43 0.18
CA TYR A 139 -4.94 13.38 0.40
C TYR A 139 -4.24 13.53 1.76
N PHE A 140 -3.63 14.69 2.02
CA PHE A 140 -2.96 14.94 3.30
C PHE A 140 -3.94 15.05 4.46
N LYS A 141 -5.16 15.53 4.24
CA LYS A 141 -6.20 15.49 5.26
C LYS A 141 -6.48 14.04 5.69
N LYS A 142 -6.59 13.12 4.73
CA LYS A 142 -6.85 11.70 5.00
C LYS A 142 -5.69 11.00 5.70
N LEU A 143 -4.44 11.32 5.34
CA LEU A 143 -3.27 10.83 6.08
C LEU A 143 -3.23 11.32 7.53
N ASN A 144 -3.58 12.59 7.79
CA ASN A 144 -3.67 13.11 9.16
C ASN A 144 -4.83 12.48 9.95
N GLU A 145 -5.98 12.25 9.31
CA GLU A 145 -7.12 11.51 9.90
C GLU A 145 -6.72 10.07 10.28
N LEU A 146 -5.90 9.38 9.47
CA LEU A 146 -5.38 8.05 9.77
C LEU A 146 -4.60 8.03 11.09
N LEU A 147 -3.62 8.93 11.27
CA LEU A 147 -2.85 9.02 12.51
C LEU A 147 -3.70 9.40 13.72
N THR A 148 -4.64 10.33 13.53
CA THR A 148 -5.54 10.76 14.60
C THR A 148 -6.42 9.60 15.05
N THR A 149 -6.96 8.82 14.10
CA THR A 149 -7.77 7.63 14.41
C THR A 149 -6.94 6.61 15.18
N HIS A 150 -5.72 6.30 14.70
CA HIS A 150 -4.81 5.34 15.35
C HIS A 150 -4.49 5.70 16.80
N ASN A 151 -4.30 6.98 17.11
CA ASN A 151 -3.98 7.42 18.48
C ASN A 151 -5.20 7.35 19.44
N ASN A 152 -6.41 7.11 18.93
CA ASN A 152 -7.65 7.05 19.69
C ASN A 152 -8.24 5.62 19.82
N VAL A 153 -7.57 4.61 19.26
CA VAL A 153 -7.98 3.18 19.30
C VAL A 153 -7.01 2.31 20.10
#